data_AF-A0A1X4HS31-F1
#
_entry.id   AF-A0A1X4HS31-F1
#
_cell.length_a   1.000
_cell.length_b   1.000
_cell.length_c   1.000
_cell.angle_alpha   90.00
_cell.angle_beta   90.00
_cell.angle_gamma   90.00
#
_symmetry.space_group_name_H-M   'P 1'
#
loop_
_entity.id
_entity.type
_entity.pdbx_description
1 polymer ?
#
loop_
_entity_poly.entity_id
_entity_poly.type
_entity_poly.pdbx_seq_one_letter_code
_entity_poly.pdbx_strand_id
1 'polypeptide(L)'
;GSPVVTSLVPYAFALLDPRSGYPAGIRDPRWQQAVLDAGGDPGRIRDAAARLLTELCREIRAAGHTAGTGEAIETLRLACDLATLRGLAAPGRGELLEAVTSVLGQGGPPPGRVLETVLVGTDRGRLAPGTPRSGLGPRVEAELASLRLPGPGSAGHREVRLSPLRSALDARREILLQRLKEC
;
A
#
# COMPACT_ATOMS: atom_id res chain seq x y z
N GLY A 1 28.33 12.51 27.47
CA GLY A 1 27.78 11.32 26.81
C GLY A 1 27.27 11.71 25.45
N SER A 2 27.44 10.88 24.43
CA SER A 2 26.88 11.16 23.09
C SER A 2 25.35 11.21 23.20
N PRO A 3 24.66 12.19 22.59
CA PRO A 3 23.21 12.29 22.69
C PRO A 3 22.54 11.07 22.03
N VAL A 4 21.54 10.50 22.71
CA VAL A 4 20.72 9.42 22.15
C VAL A 4 19.89 10.00 21.01
N VAL A 5 20.10 9.49 19.79
CA VAL A 5 19.32 9.88 18.63
C VAL A 5 18.15 8.90 18.48
N THR A 6 16.96 9.35 18.85
CA THR A 6 15.71 8.62 18.56
C THR A 6 15.38 8.76 17.08
N SER A 7 14.88 7.69 16.46
CA SER A 7 14.37 7.71 15.09
C SER A 7 12.98 7.12 15.07
N LEU A 8 12.01 7.86 14.55
CA LEU A 8 10.71 7.31 14.21
C LEU A 8 10.73 6.94 12.73
N VAL A 9 10.30 5.72 12.41
CA VAL A 9 10.22 5.21 11.04
C VAL A 9 8.75 5.04 10.69
N PRO A 10 8.24 5.68 9.63
CA PRO A 10 6.87 5.48 9.23
C PRO A 10 6.74 4.10 8.58
N TYR A 11 5.77 3.34 9.06
CA TYR A 11 5.46 2.04 8.49
C TYR A 11 4.71 2.20 7.15
N ALA A 12 5.06 1.35 6.20
CA ALA A 12 4.26 1.13 5.01
C ALA A 12 3.17 0.10 5.31
N PHE A 13 2.05 0.17 4.60
CA PHE A 13 0.97 -0.82 4.73
C PHE A 13 1.48 -2.25 4.53
N ALA A 14 2.36 -2.49 3.56
CA ALA A 14 2.99 -3.80 3.36
C ALA A 14 3.78 -4.30 4.58
N LEU A 15 4.33 -3.43 5.42
CA LEU A 15 5.03 -3.80 6.66
C LEU A 15 4.09 -3.95 7.86
N LEU A 16 2.87 -3.42 7.76
CA LEU A 16 1.83 -3.58 8.75
C LEU A 16 1.01 -4.85 8.53
N ASP A 17 0.96 -5.41 7.32
CA ASP A 17 0.20 -6.63 7.08
C ASP A 17 0.93 -7.86 7.68
N PRO A 18 0.24 -8.75 8.43
CA PRO A 18 0.91 -9.88 9.06
C PRO A 18 1.50 -10.89 8.07
N ARG A 19 1.08 -10.87 6.79
CA ARG A 19 1.71 -11.66 5.71
C ARG A 19 3.15 -11.24 5.45
N SER A 20 3.59 -10.07 5.92
CA SER A 20 4.98 -9.62 5.88
C SER A 20 5.90 -10.35 6.87
N GLY A 21 5.34 -11.23 7.71
CA GLY A 21 6.04 -11.88 8.81
C GLY A 21 6.02 -11.09 10.12
N TYR A 22 5.33 -9.95 10.19
CA TYR A 22 5.13 -9.19 11.43
C TYR A 22 3.86 -9.68 12.17
N PRO A 23 3.97 -10.42 13.30
CA PRO A 23 2.82 -11.12 13.88
C PRO A 23 1.76 -10.20 14.50
N ALA A 24 2.15 -8.97 14.89
CA ALA A 24 1.26 -7.96 15.45
C ALA A 24 0.63 -7.05 14.37
N GLY A 25 0.72 -7.45 13.09
CA GLY A 25 0.25 -6.67 11.96
C GLY A 25 -1.26 -6.46 11.90
N ILE A 26 -1.66 -5.39 11.21
CA ILE A 26 -3.03 -5.06 10.86
C ILE A 26 -3.36 -5.78 9.54
N ARG A 27 -4.31 -6.72 9.56
CA ARG A 27 -4.76 -7.40 8.32
C ARG A 27 -5.45 -6.43 7.39
N ASP A 28 -5.07 -6.46 6.11
CA ASP A 28 -5.68 -5.67 5.05
C ASP A 28 -5.69 -4.17 5.41
N PRO A 29 -4.53 -3.56 5.66
CA PRO A 29 -4.38 -2.23 6.26
C PRO A 29 -5.06 -1.11 5.44
N ARG A 30 -5.16 -1.24 4.11
CA ARG A 30 -5.87 -0.26 3.30
C ARG A 30 -7.37 -0.27 3.56
N TRP A 31 -7.97 -1.45 3.78
CA TRP A 31 -9.36 -1.53 4.21
C TRP A 31 -9.55 -0.89 5.58
N GLN A 32 -8.65 -1.19 6.53
CA GLN A 32 -8.73 -0.62 7.88
C GLN A 32 -8.58 0.90 7.87
N GLN A 33 -7.69 1.45 7.04
CA GLN A 33 -7.56 2.89 6.83
C GLN A 33 -8.86 3.48 6.28
N ALA A 34 -9.49 2.84 5.30
CA ALA A 34 -10.74 3.34 4.72
C ALA A 34 -11.89 3.35 5.74
N VAL A 35 -11.96 2.35 6.63
CA VAL A 35 -12.92 2.31 7.75
C VAL A 35 -12.62 3.41 8.77
N LEU A 36 -11.34 3.63 9.10
CA LEU A 36 -10.92 4.71 9.99
C LEU A 36 -11.30 6.08 9.41
N ASP A 37 -11.02 6.32 8.12
CA ASP A 37 -11.30 7.57 7.43
C ASP A 37 -12.80 7.84 7.28
N ALA A 38 -13.62 6.79 7.27
CA ALA A 38 -15.08 6.90 7.30
C ALA A 38 -15.60 7.47 8.63
N GLY A 39 -14.82 7.43 9.71
CA GLY A 39 -15.14 8.09 10.98
C GLY A 39 -16.39 7.54 11.67
N GLY A 40 -16.70 6.26 11.46
CA GLY A 40 -17.91 5.62 12.02
C GLY A 40 -19.20 5.87 11.23
N ASP A 41 -19.15 6.60 10.11
CA ASP A 41 -20.30 6.79 9.21
C ASP A 41 -20.54 5.55 8.33
N PRO A 42 -21.68 4.83 8.49
CA PRO A 42 -21.99 3.64 7.70
C PRO A 42 -22.05 3.88 6.18
N GLY A 43 -22.54 5.04 5.75
CA GLY A 43 -22.61 5.41 4.35
C GLY A 43 -21.22 5.56 3.73
N ARG A 44 -20.30 6.18 4.47
CA ARG A 44 -18.90 6.33 4.03
C ARG A 44 -18.15 4.99 3.99
N ILE A 45 -18.48 4.05 4.88
CA ILE A 45 -17.95 2.67 4.84
C ILE A 45 -18.45 1.95 3.57
N ARG A 46 -19.75 2.08 3.26
CA ARG A 46 -20.32 1.53 2.01
C ARG A 46 -19.65 2.12 0.76
N ASP A 47 -19.40 3.43 0.74
CA ASP A 47 -18.70 4.07 -0.37
C ASP A 47 -17.24 3.59 -0.50
N ALA A 48 -16.56 3.37 0.62
CA ALA A 48 -15.21 2.79 0.63
C ALA A 48 -15.21 1.37 0.07
N ALA A 49 -16.17 0.54 0.47
CA ALA A 49 -16.38 -0.80 -0.07
C ALA A 49 -16.61 -0.75 -1.60
N ALA A 50 -17.48 0.15 -2.08
CA ALA A 50 -17.75 0.32 -3.49
C ALA A 50 -16.49 0.67 -4.32
N ARG A 51 -15.65 1.58 -3.81
CA ARG A 51 -14.37 1.95 -4.44
C ARG A 51 -13.42 0.76 -4.52
N LEU A 52 -13.23 0.05 -3.41
CA LEU A 52 -12.34 -1.12 -3.38
C LEU A 52 -12.82 -2.24 -4.30
N LEU A 53 -14.13 -2.52 -4.35
CA LEU A 53 -14.69 -3.53 -5.25
C LEU A 53 -14.53 -3.17 -6.73
N THR A 54 -14.64 -1.88 -7.06
CA THR A 54 -14.40 -1.39 -8.42
C THR A 54 -12.94 -1.61 -8.84
N GLU A 55 -12.00 -1.31 -7.94
CA GLU A 55 -10.57 -1.56 -8.17
C GLU A 55 -10.25 -3.05 -8.21
N LEU A 56 -10.88 -3.86 -7.37
CA LEU A 56 -10.73 -5.31 -7.38
C LEU A 56 -11.16 -5.90 -8.72
N CYS A 57 -12.32 -5.48 -9.25
CA CYS A 57 -12.75 -5.90 -10.59
C CYS A 57 -11.74 -5.48 -11.68
N ARG A 58 -11.09 -4.31 -11.53
CA ARG A 58 -10.03 -3.89 -12.45
C ARG A 58 -8.80 -4.80 -12.39
N GLU A 59 -8.35 -5.17 -11.19
CA GLU A 59 -7.21 -6.07 -11.02
C GLU A 59 -7.52 -7.49 -11.49
N ILE A 60 -8.73 -8.00 -11.25
CA ILE A 60 -9.19 -9.29 -11.77
C ILE A 60 -9.18 -9.30 -13.30
N ARG A 61 -9.64 -8.22 -13.95
CA ARG A 61 -9.53 -8.05 -15.41
C ARG A 61 -8.10 -7.99 -15.90
N ALA A 62 -7.22 -7.27 -15.19
CA ALA A 62 -5.80 -7.21 -15.54
C ALA A 62 -5.11 -8.59 -15.43
N ALA A 63 -5.62 -9.48 -14.57
CA ALA A 63 -5.18 -10.86 -14.46
C ALA A 63 -5.80 -11.81 -15.51
N GLY A 64 -6.63 -11.31 -16.44
CA GLY A 64 -7.21 -12.09 -17.54
C GLY A 64 -8.57 -12.73 -17.23
N HIS A 65 -9.21 -12.37 -16.12
CA HIS A 65 -10.52 -12.89 -15.74
C HIS A 65 -11.65 -11.86 -15.97
N THR A 66 -12.89 -12.33 -16.10
CA THR A 66 -14.06 -11.47 -16.26
C THR A 66 -14.58 -11.00 -14.90
N ALA A 67 -14.55 -9.69 -14.66
CA ALA A 67 -15.24 -9.04 -13.55
C ALA A 67 -15.58 -7.61 -13.98
N GLY A 68 -16.85 -7.25 -14.02
CA GLY A 68 -17.35 -5.97 -14.50
C GLY A 68 -18.10 -5.18 -13.44
N THR A 69 -18.83 -4.16 -13.88
CA THR A 69 -19.63 -3.30 -13.00
C THR A 69 -20.78 -4.06 -12.35
N GLY A 70 -21.37 -5.03 -13.06
CA GLY A 70 -22.45 -5.86 -12.53
C GLY A 70 -21.99 -6.67 -11.33
N GLU A 71 -20.84 -7.33 -11.44
CA GLU A 71 -20.24 -8.10 -10.36
C GLU A 71 -19.83 -7.21 -9.18
N ALA A 72 -19.33 -6.00 -9.44
CA ALA A 72 -19.01 -5.03 -8.38
C ALA A 72 -20.26 -4.61 -7.59
N ILE A 73 -21.36 -4.29 -8.29
CA ILE A 73 -22.65 -3.93 -7.67
C ILE A 73 -23.19 -5.10 -6.86
N GLU A 74 -23.19 -6.30 -7.44
CA GLU A 74 -23.71 -7.50 -6.79
C GLU A 74 -22.88 -7.88 -5.55
N THR A 75 -21.55 -7.76 -5.64
CA THR A 75 -20.66 -8.00 -4.50
C THR A 75 -20.92 -6.99 -3.38
N LEU A 76 -21.10 -5.71 -3.71
CA LEU A 76 -21.41 -4.69 -2.71
C LEU A 76 -22.76 -4.94 -2.05
N ARG A 77 -23.77 -5.30 -2.84
CA ARG A 77 -25.11 -5.65 -2.36
C ARG A 77 -25.02 -6.82 -1.38
N LEU A 78 -24.39 -7.93 -1.79
CA LEU A 78 -24.23 -9.11 -0.96
C LEU A 78 -23.47 -8.80 0.34
N ALA A 79 -22.41 -8.00 0.29
CA ALA A 79 -21.69 -7.59 1.50
C ALA A 79 -22.58 -6.79 2.47
N CYS A 80 -23.42 -5.88 1.95
CA CYS A 80 -24.36 -5.12 2.78
C CYS A 80 -25.49 -6.01 3.35
N ASP A 81 -25.96 -6.99 2.57
CA ASP A 81 -26.97 -7.94 3.03
C ASP A 81 -26.41 -8.83 4.14
N LEU A 82 -25.17 -9.33 4.00
CA LEU A 82 -24.47 -10.07 5.05
C LEU A 82 -24.29 -9.22 6.32
N ALA A 83 -23.96 -7.95 6.18
CA ALA A 83 -23.86 -7.02 7.30
C ALA A 83 -25.21 -6.90 8.03
N THR A 84 -26.29 -6.74 7.28
CA THR A 84 -27.65 -6.64 7.81
C THR A 84 -28.04 -7.91 8.56
N LEU A 85 -27.79 -9.09 7.98
CA LEU A 85 -28.05 -10.38 8.62
C LEU A 85 -27.24 -10.57 9.91
N ARG A 86 -26.08 -9.94 10.01
CA ARG A 86 -25.20 -9.97 11.19
C ARG A 86 -25.46 -8.83 12.19
N GLY A 87 -26.48 -7.99 11.95
CA GLY A 87 -26.80 -6.86 12.82
C GLY A 87 -25.76 -5.75 12.80
N LEU A 88 -24.97 -5.63 11.73
CA LEU A 88 -23.97 -4.58 11.54
C LEU A 88 -24.56 -3.41 10.76
N ALA A 89 -24.09 -2.19 11.06
CA ALA A 89 -24.56 -0.98 10.37
C ALA A 89 -24.02 -0.85 8.93
N ALA A 90 -22.91 -1.51 8.61
CA ALA A 90 -22.23 -1.50 7.32
C ALA A 90 -21.37 -2.77 7.15
N PRO A 91 -21.01 -3.16 5.91
CA PRO A 91 -20.12 -4.31 5.69
C PRO A 91 -18.77 -4.11 6.35
N GLY A 92 -18.36 -5.08 7.15
CA GLY A 92 -17.00 -5.21 7.65
C GLY A 92 -16.11 -5.98 6.67
N ARG A 93 -14.89 -6.25 7.12
CA ARG A 93 -13.91 -7.04 6.35
C ARG A 93 -14.43 -8.45 6.01
N GLY A 94 -15.08 -9.09 6.98
CA GLY A 94 -15.58 -10.46 6.82
C GLY A 94 -16.64 -10.55 5.73
N GLU A 95 -17.63 -9.65 5.79
CA GLU A 95 -18.72 -9.55 4.81
C GLU A 95 -18.18 -9.25 3.41
N LEU A 96 -17.20 -8.36 3.30
CA LEU A 96 -16.54 -8.07 2.02
C LEU A 96 -15.85 -9.29 1.42
N LEU A 97 -15.03 -10.01 2.21
CA LEU A 97 -14.30 -11.17 1.69
C LEU A 97 -15.21 -12.33 1.30
N GLU A 98 -16.27 -12.54 2.09
CA GLU A 98 -17.28 -13.54 1.79
C GLU A 98 -18.02 -13.20 0.50
N ALA A 99 -18.51 -11.96 0.37
CA ALA A 99 -19.20 -11.52 -0.84
C ALA A 99 -18.30 -11.59 -2.08
N VAL A 100 -17.03 -11.17 -1.96
CA VAL A 100 -16.03 -11.28 -3.03
C VAL A 100 -15.84 -12.73 -3.43
N THR A 101 -15.73 -13.65 -2.47
CA THR A 101 -15.57 -15.08 -2.76
C THR A 101 -16.81 -15.65 -3.44
N SER A 102 -18.01 -15.27 -3.00
CA SER A 102 -19.28 -15.75 -3.55
C SER A 102 -19.54 -15.27 -4.98
N VAL A 103 -19.24 -14.01 -5.29
CA VAL A 103 -19.59 -13.39 -6.58
C VAL A 103 -18.42 -13.46 -7.56
N LEU A 104 -17.22 -13.10 -7.12
CA LEU A 104 -16.03 -13.00 -7.97
C LEU A 104 -15.19 -14.28 -7.99
N GLY A 105 -15.51 -15.27 -7.14
CA GLY A 105 -14.78 -16.52 -7.06
C GLY A 105 -14.97 -17.46 -8.25
N GLN A 106 -16.07 -17.36 -8.99
CA GLN A 106 -16.34 -18.15 -10.22
C GLN A 106 -16.08 -19.68 -10.03
N GLY A 107 -16.38 -20.23 -8.85
CA GLY A 107 -16.16 -21.65 -8.52
C GLY A 107 -14.92 -21.96 -7.67
N GLY A 108 -14.13 -20.96 -7.27
CA GLY A 108 -13.03 -21.07 -6.31
C GLY A 108 -12.75 -19.76 -5.57
N PRO A 109 -11.79 -19.70 -4.64
CA PRO A 109 -11.38 -18.42 -4.06
C PRO A 109 -10.76 -17.52 -5.15
N PRO A 110 -11.07 -16.22 -5.19
CA PRO A 110 -10.42 -15.31 -6.13
C PRO A 110 -8.91 -15.28 -5.89
N PRO A 111 -8.09 -14.95 -6.90
CA PRO A 111 -6.64 -15.03 -6.79
C PRO A 111 -6.13 -14.23 -5.59
N GLY A 112 -5.47 -14.90 -4.64
CA GLY A 112 -5.04 -14.28 -3.37
C GLY A 112 -4.19 -13.01 -3.57
N ARG A 113 -3.32 -13.01 -4.60
CA ARG A 113 -2.51 -11.85 -5.00
C ARG A 113 -3.35 -10.62 -5.34
N VAL A 114 -4.51 -10.80 -5.97
CA VAL A 114 -5.38 -9.68 -6.40
C VAL A 114 -6.06 -9.04 -5.19
N LEU A 115 -6.56 -9.87 -4.27
CA LEU A 115 -7.09 -9.43 -2.98
C LEU A 115 -6.02 -8.69 -2.16
N GLU A 116 -4.81 -9.25 -2.04
CA GLU A 116 -3.71 -8.63 -1.31
C GLU A 116 -3.33 -7.26 -1.90
N THR A 117 -3.21 -7.17 -3.23
CA THR A 117 -2.85 -5.91 -3.90
C THR A 117 -3.84 -4.79 -3.55
N VAL A 118 -5.14 -5.09 -3.58
CA VAL A 118 -6.18 -4.10 -3.34
C VAL A 118 -6.37 -3.81 -1.86
N LEU A 119 -6.34 -4.81 -0.99
CA LEU A 119 -6.67 -4.68 0.43
C LEU A 119 -5.49 -4.30 1.32
N VAL A 120 -4.25 -4.61 0.91
CA VAL A 120 -3.04 -4.16 1.61
C VAL A 120 -2.64 -2.79 1.11
N GLY A 121 -2.63 -2.53 -0.19
CA GLY A 121 -2.18 -1.27 -0.75
C GLY A 121 -0.68 -0.99 -0.52
N THR A 122 -0.22 0.18 -0.97
CA THR A 122 1.20 0.56 -0.95
C THR A 122 1.47 1.85 -0.18
N ASP A 123 0.45 2.39 0.49
CA ASP A 123 0.55 3.65 1.21
C ASP A 123 1.52 3.54 2.39
N ARG A 124 2.09 4.69 2.74
CA ARG A 124 3.05 4.82 3.83
C ARG A 124 2.65 5.94 4.76
N GLY A 125 2.84 5.72 6.05
CA GLY A 125 2.68 6.76 7.06
C GLY A 125 3.54 7.98 6.76
N ARG A 126 3.09 9.13 7.27
CA ARG A 126 3.87 10.38 7.24
C ARG A 126 4.27 10.74 8.65
N LEU A 127 5.52 11.19 8.81
CA LEU A 127 5.99 11.76 10.06
C LEU A 127 5.62 13.24 10.13
N ALA A 128 5.34 13.74 11.33
CA ALA A 128 5.15 15.16 11.53
C ALA A 128 6.45 15.94 11.21
N PRO A 129 6.36 17.19 10.70
CA PRO A 129 7.54 18.03 10.54
C PRO A 129 8.34 18.13 11.85
N GLY A 130 9.68 18.06 11.76
CA GLY A 130 10.56 18.11 12.93
C GLY A 130 10.74 16.78 13.67
N THR A 131 10.10 15.70 13.22
CA THR A 131 10.30 14.36 13.81
C THR A 131 11.78 13.93 13.69
N PRO A 132 12.42 13.46 14.78
CA PRO A 132 13.77 12.93 14.73
C PRO A 132 13.92 11.78 13.72
N ARG A 133 14.91 11.90 12.83
CA ARG A 133 15.24 10.89 11.82
C ARG A 133 16.63 10.31 12.11
N SER A 134 16.78 9.00 11.99
CA SER A 134 18.07 8.30 12.01
C SER A 134 19.07 9.02 11.11
N GLY A 135 20.32 9.18 11.57
CA GLY A 135 21.37 9.87 10.81
C GLY A 135 21.61 9.31 9.40
N LEU A 136 21.32 8.02 9.17
CA LEU A 136 21.50 7.41 7.85
C LEU A 136 20.54 7.97 6.80
N GLY A 137 19.27 8.22 7.16
CA GLY A 137 18.25 8.70 6.21
C GLY A 137 18.60 10.08 5.61
N PRO A 138 18.76 11.13 6.43
CA PRO A 138 19.19 12.45 5.98
C PRO A 138 20.58 12.41 5.31
N ARG A 139 21.49 11.53 5.74
CA ARG A 139 22.80 11.39 5.10
C ARG A 139 22.69 10.88 3.67
N VAL A 140 21.90 9.83 3.43
CA VAL A 140 21.65 9.29 2.09
C VAL A 140 20.92 10.32 1.22
N GLU A 141 19.92 11.01 1.77
CA GLU A 141 19.20 12.08 1.05
C GLU A 141 20.13 13.24 0.64
N ALA A 142 21.06 13.64 1.52
CA ALA A 142 22.07 14.66 1.21
C ALA A 142 23.05 14.19 0.13
N GLU A 143 23.49 12.93 0.17
CA GLU A 143 24.35 12.35 -0.87
C GLU A 143 23.64 12.29 -2.23
N LEU A 144 22.38 11.82 -2.27
CA LEU A 144 21.55 11.82 -3.48
C LEU A 144 21.40 13.23 -4.06
N ALA A 145 21.09 14.23 -3.22
CA ALA A 145 20.97 15.62 -3.64
C ALA A 145 22.29 16.18 -4.20
N SER A 146 23.42 15.91 -3.53
CA SER A 146 24.75 16.35 -4.00
C SER A 146 25.13 15.77 -5.36
N LEU A 147 24.64 14.56 -5.67
CA LEU A 147 24.85 13.87 -6.95
C LEU A 147 23.72 14.14 -7.96
N ARG A 148 22.75 15.00 -7.62
CA ARG A 148 21.57 15.33 -8.42
C ARG A 148 20.76 14.09 -8.83
N LEU A 149 20.70 13.09 -7.95
CA LEU A 149 19.89 11.89 -8.08
C LEU A 149 18.49 12.10 -7.47
N PRO A 150 17.45 11.37 -7.92
CA PRO A 150 16.13 11.48 -7.35
C PRO A 150 16.14 11.00 -5.89
N GLY A 151 15.50 11.78 -5.01
CA GLY A 151 15.29 11.44 -3.61
C GLY A 151 13.83 11.09 -3.30
N PRO A 152 13.48 10.82 -2.03
CA PRO A 152 12.14 10.36 -1.64
C PRO A 152 10.99 11.31 -1.99
N GLY A 153 11.26 12.61 -2.17
CA GLY A 153 10.28 13.61 -2.59
C GLY A 153 10.24 13.88 -4.10
N SER A 154 11.02 13.14 -4.91
CA SER A 154 11.01 13.31 -6.37
C SER A 154 9.77 12.69 -6.98
N ALA A 155 9.14 13.39 -7.93
CA ALA A 155 7.95 12.89 -8.62
C ALA A 155 8.33 11.80 -9.63
N GLY A 156 7.99 10.55 -9.32
CA GLY A 156 8.08 9.41 -10.24
C GLY A 156 9.50 8.86 -10.49
N HIS A 157 9.56 7.89 -11.40
CA HIS A 157 10.80 7.24 -11.82
C HIS A 157 11.59 8.15 -12.77
N ARG A 158 12.92 8.22 -12.58
CA ARG A 158 13.85 8.86 -13.53
C ARG A 158 14.85 7.86 -14.09
N GLU A 159 14.83 7.62 -15.39
CA GLU A 159 15.87 6.84 -16.06
C GLU A 159 17.14 7.70 -16.20
N VAL A 160 18.29 7.14 -15.81
CA VAL A 160 19.59 7.83 -15.86
C VAL A 160 20.61 6.90 -16.49
N ARG A 161 21.27 7.36 -17.57
CA ARG A 161 22.41 6.67 -18.17
C ARG A 161 23.70 7.26 -17.61
N LEU A 162 24.57 6.40 -17.09
CA LEU A 162 25.84 6.81 -16.50
C LEU A 162 26.99 6.49 -17.44
N SER A 163 28.00 7.36 -17.50
CA SER A 163 29.28 7.09 -18.16
C SER A 163 30.44 7.20 -17.16
N PRO A 164 30.59 6.25 -16.21
CA PRO A 164 31.50 6.37 -15.07
C PRO A 164 32.97 6.60 -15.45
N LEU A 165 33.42 5.96 -16.53
CA LEU A 165 34.80 6.09 -17.02
C LEU A 165 35.11 7.44 -17.71
N ARG A 166 34.08 8.23 -18.00
CA ARG A 166 34.19 9.50 -18.75
C ARG A 166 33.73 10.72 -17.95
N SER A 167 33.12 10.52 -16.79
CA SER A 167 32.56 11.59 -15.95
C SER A 167 32.78 11.29 -14.48
N ALA A 168 33.52 12.14 -13.78
CA ALA A 168 33.75 12.02 -12.35
C ALA A 168 32.46 12.16 -11.51
N LEU A 169 31.43 12.83 -12.04
CA LEU A 169 30.11 12.87 -11.42
C LEU A 169 29.41 11.52 -11.56
N ASP A 170 29.47 10.91 -12.74
CA ASP A 170 28.84 9.60 -12.99
C ASP A 170 29.57 8.47 -12.28
N ALA A 171 30.90 8.56 -12.12
CA ALA A 171 31.65 7.64 -11.28
C ALA A 171 31.14 7.65 -9.83
N ARG A 172 30.91 8.83 -9.26
CA ARG A 172 30.36 8.96 -7.90
C ARG A 172 28.91 8.49 -7.79
N ARG A 173 28.09 8.71 -8.84
CA ARG A 173 26.73 8.16 -8.92
C ARG A 173 26.73 6.65 -8.94
N GLU A 174 27.58 6.04 -9.76
CA GLU A 174 27.73 4.58 -9.84
C GLU A 174 28.12 4.00 -8.48
N ILE A 175 29.14 4.56 -7.82
CA ILE A 175 29.58 4.11 -6.49
C ILE A 175 28.44 4.19 -5.47
N LEU A 176 27.70 5.30 -5.41
CA LEU A 176 26.57 5.44 -4.49
C LEU A 176 25.48 4.40 -4.79
N LEU A 177 25.10 4.22 -6.06
CA LEU A 177 24.07 3.26 -6.44
C LEU A 177 24.47 1.81 -6.13
N GLN A 178 25.75 1.45 -6.30
CA GLN A 178 26.23 0.12 -5.92
C GLN A 178 26.20 -0.06 -4.39
N ARG A 179 26.60 0.95 -3.60
CA ARG A 179 26.47 0.89 -2.13
C ARG A 179 25.03 0.68 -1.68
N LEU A 180 24.08 1.38 -2.31
CA LEU A 180 22.65 1.27 -1.99
C LEU A 180 22.03 -0.07 -2.41
N LYS A 181 22.61 -0.78 -3.38
CA LYS A 181 22.15 -2.13 -3.77
C LYS A 181 22.52 -3.20 -2.74
N GLU A 182 23.61 -3.00 -2.01
CA GLU A 182 24.12 -3.94 -1.00
C GLU A 182 23.48 -3.73 0.40
N CYS A 183 22.66 -2.69 0.56
CA CYS A 183 21.95 -2.36 1.81
C CYS A 183 20.50 -2.85 1.76
#